data_AF-T1IRB6-F1
#
_entry.id   AF-T1IRB6-F1
#
_cell.length_a   1.000
_cell.length_b   1.000
_cell.length_c   1.000
_cell.angle_alpha   90.00
_cell.angle_beta   90.00
_cell.angle_gamma   90.00
#
_symmetry.space_group_name_H-M   'P 1'
#
loop_
_entity.id
_entity.type
_entity.pdbx_description
1 polymer ?
#
loop_
_entity_poly.entity_id
_entity_poly.type
_entity_poly.pdbx_seq_one_letter_code
_entity_poly.pdbx_strand_id
1 'polypeptide(L)'
;MKLTLKAAARIAKTKSSNGKKYEADWCLLLKIKSPKAYRHLRDNNLLSLPHPSTIQRLVTALSCQFGFNSLIFDQMKKEFARKEKPDKQVMILLDEMKVKSALHFDKIKLEFHGFVDFGEYTEDYFEKTSKKEVLADHALVCSLLVPLPHMVQLVTIRYSGKLPSDNNLEIPNKSLTATRDSEVPD
;
A
#
# COMPACT_ATOMS: atom_id res chain seq x y z
N MET A 1 -5.62 9.68 -19.37
CA MET A 1 -4.85 8.75 -20.24
C MET A 1 -4.21 9.43 -21.47
N LYS A 2 -4.88 10.34 -22.18
CA LYS A 2 -4.26 11.05 -23.33
C LYS A 2 -3.04 11.90 -22.94
N LEU A 3 -3.03 12.51 -21.75
CA LEU A 3 -1.92 13.36 -21.27
C LEU A 3 -0.65 12.56 -20.98
N THR A 4 -0.80 11.42 -20.30
CA THR A 4 0.31 10.52 -19.93
C THR A 4 0.96 9.88 -21.15
N LEU A 5 0.17 9.52 -22.16
CA LEU A 5 0.70 9.01 -23.43
C LEU A 5 1.51 10.06 -24.19
N LYS A 6 1.05 11.32 -24.18
CA LYS A 6 1.80 12.44 -24.76
C LYS A 6 3.12 12.68 -24.03
N ALA A 7 3.13 12.60 -22.70
CA ALA A 7 4.35 12.73 -21.89
C ALA A 7 5.36 11.60 -22.21
N ALA A 8 4.91 10.36 -22.23
CA ALA A 8 5.75 9.21 -22.61
C ALA A 8 6.31 9.34 -24.04
N ALA A 9 5.48 9.75 -25.00
CA ALA A 9 5.90 9.96 -26.38
C ALA A 9 6.92 11.10 -26.54
N ARG A 10 6.83 12.17 -25.75
CA ARG A 10 7.85 13.23 -25.73
C ARG A 10 9.19 12.69 -25.22
N ILE A 11 9.17 11.91 -24.15
CA ILE A 11 10.39 11.34 -23.54
C ILE A 11 11.04 10.34 -24.51
N ALA A 12 10.25 9.54 -25.24
CA ALA A 12 10.75 8.63 -26.27
C ALA A 12 11.49 9.36 -27.41
N LYS A 13 11.04 10.57 -27.79
CA LYS A 13 11.62 11.34 -28.90
C LYS A 13 12.91 12.10 -28.55
N THR A 14 13.31 12.12 -27.28
CA THR A 14 14.48 12.91 -26.85
C THR A 14 15.78 12.12 -27.04
N LYS A 15 16.77 12.76 -27.67
CA LYS A 15 18.05 12.13 -28.08
C LYS A 15 18.99 11.78 -26.94
N SER A 16 19.00 12.55 -25.83
CA SER A 16 19.88 12.24 -24.69
C SER A 16 19.23 11.20 -23.78
N SER A 17 20.03 10.34 -23.15
CA SER A 17 19.57 9.45 -22.07
C SER A 17 19.48 10.17 -20.72
N ASN A 18 20.38 11.15 -20.51
CA ASN A 18 20.67 11.69 -19.18
C ASN A 18 20.01 13.06 -18.95
N GLY A 19 19.77 13.39 -17.67
CA GLY A 19 19.28 14.71 -17.24
C GLY A 19 17.77 14.95 -17.39
N LYS A 20 16.96 13.90 -17.62
CA LYS A 20 15.52 14.04 -17.80
C LYS A 20 14.78 14.23 -16.47
N LYS A 21 13.93 15.25 -16.40
CA LYS A 21 12.90 15.36 -15.36
C LYS A 21 11.74 14.45 -15.75
N TYR A 22 11.46 13.47 -14.91
CA TYR A 22 10.34 12.56 -15.11
C TYR A 22 9.09 13.11 -14.43
N GLU A 23 7.96 13.10 -15.14
CA GLU A 23 6.65 13.10 -14.46
C GLU A 23 6.51 11.76 -13.73
N ALA A 24 6.46 11.80 -12.40
CA ALA A 24 6.39 10.63 -11.54
C ALA A 24 5.18 9.73 -11.88
N ASP A 25 4.06 10.34 -12.24
CA ASP A 25 2.75 9.70 -12.31
C ASP A 25 2.67 8.61 -13.39
N TRP A 26 3.16 8.87 -14.60
CA TRP A 26 3.05 7.90 -15.70
C TRP A 26 4.07 6.76 -15.55
N CYS A 27 5.27 7.06 -15.05
CA CYS A 27 6.29 6.05 -14.79
C CYS A 27 5.82 5.09 -13.69
N LEU A 28 5.22 5.64 -12.64
CA LEU A 28 4.62 4.87 -11.56
C LEU A 28 3.46 4.01 -12.05
N LEU A 29 2.55 4.58 -12.86
CA LEU A 29 1.42 3.83 -13.43
C LEU A 29 1.89 2.65 -14.30
N LEU A 30 2.90 2.87 -15.14
CA LEU A 30 3.50 1.81 -15.95
C LEU A 30 4.10 0.70 -15.08
N LYS A 31 4.81 1.08 -14.00
CA LYS A 31 5.38 0.13 -13.05
C LYS A 31 4.29 -0.69 -12.34
N ILE A 32 3.20 -0.05 -11.90
CA ILE A 32 2.06 -0.72 -11.24
C ILE A 32 1.38 -1.69 -12.21
N LYS A 33 1.16 -1.29 -13.46
CA LYS A 33 0.48 -2.12 -14.47
C LYS A 33 1.31 -3.32 -14.90
N SER A 34 2.62 -3.14 -15.13
CA SER A 34 3.51 -4.24 -15.48
C SER A 34 4.97 -3.93 -15.10
N PRO A 35 5.44 -4.48 -13.96
CA PRO A 35 6.83 -4.36 -13.56
C PRO A 35 7.81 -4.96 -14.56
N LYS A 36 7.39 -6.01 -15.28
CA LYS A 36 8.16 -6.67 -16.33
C LYS A 36 8.29 -5.78 -17.56
N ALA A 37 7.19 -5.21 -18.06
CA ALA A 37 7.22 -4.30 -19.20
C ALA A 37 8.05 -3.05 -18.88
N TYR A 38 7.93 -2.50 -17.66
CA TYR A 38 8.76 -1.38 -17.22
C TYR A 38 10.26 -1.69 -17.31
N ARG A 39 10.70 -2.85 -16.82
CA ARG A 39 12.11 -3.29 -16.92
C ARG A 39 12.51 -3.50 -18.38
N HIS A 40 11.71 -4.22 -19.14
CA HIS A 40 11.98 -4.49 -20.55
C HIS A 40 12.14 -3.20 -21.38
N LEU A 41 11.27 -2.21 -21.19
CA LEU A 41 11.34 -0.92 -21.89
C LEU A 41 12.58 -0.11 -21.50
N ARG A 42 13.02 -0.23 -20.25
CA ARG A 42 14.20 0.44 -19.71
C ARG A 42 15.49 -0.23 -20.17
N ASP A 43 15.59 -1.53 -19.99
CA ASP A 43 16.82 -2.31 -20.20
C ASP A 43 17.16 -2.40 -21.70
N ASN A 44 16.14 -2.41 -22.57
CA ASN A 44 16.33 -2.30 -24.02
C ASN A 44 16.44 -0.86 -24.53
N ASN A 45 16.53 0.13 -23.63
CA ASN A 45 16.64 1.56 -23.97
C ASN A 45 15.53 2.09 -24.91
N LEU A 46 14.36 1.45 -24.92
CA LEU A 46 13.21 1.84 -25.75
C LEU A 46 12.56 3.12 -25.23
N LEU A 47 12.55 3.29 -23.90
CA LEU A 47 12.11 4.49 -23.23
C LEU A 47 13.12 4.85 -22.14
N SER A 48 13.48 6.13 -22.06
CA SER A 48 14.20 6.62 -20.90
C SER A 48 13.24 6.62 -19.71
N LEU A 49 13.46 5.67 -18.81
CA LEU A 49 12.69 5.47 -17.59
C LEU A 49 13.62 5.66 -16.38
N PRO A 50 13.11 6.21 -15.26
CA PRO A 50 13.90 6.34 -14.05
C PRO A 50 14.36 4.96 -13.54
N HIS A 51 15.35 4.96 -12.63
CA HIS A 51 15.76 3.71 -12.01
C HIS A 51 14.61 3.15 -11.15
N PRO A 52 14.40 1.82 -11.07
CA PRO A 52 13.39 1.22 -10.20
C PRO A 52 13.46 1.68 -8.74
N SER A 53 14.66 1.95 -8.22
CA SER A 53 14.86 2.53 -6.88
C SER A 53 14.25 3.93 -6.75
N THR A 54 14.29 4.75 -7.80
CA THR A 54 13.64 6.06 -7.82
C THR A 54 12.12 5.91 -7.73
N ILE A 55 11.54 4.94 -8.44
CA ILE A 55 10.11 4.65 -8.34
C ILE A 55 9.75 4.12 -6.95
N GLN A 56 10.55 3.22 -6.38
CA GLN A 56 10.33 2.76 -5.00
C GLN A 56 10.34 3.92 -4.02
N ARG A 57 11.31 4.83 -4.11
CA ARG A 57 11.36 6.03 -3.26
C ARG A 57 10.11 6.90 -3.42
N LEU A 58 9.60 7.06 -4.64
CA LEU A 58 8.34 7.79 -4.87
C LEU A 58 7.15 7.10 -4.22
N VAL A 59 7.06 5.76 -4.31
CA VAL A 59 6.00 4.98 -3.66
C VAL A 59 6.10 5.05 -2.14
N THR A 60 7.32 4.95 -1.59
CA THR A 60 7.57 5.04 -0.15
C THR A 60 7.24 6.43 0.41
N ALA A 61 7.39 7.48 -0.40
CA ALA A 61 6.97 8.83 -0.03
C ALA A 61 5.43 8.99 0.02
N LEU A 62 4.67 8.08 -0.60
CA LEU A 62 3.22 8.05 -0.46
C LEU A 62 2.87 7.46 0.90
N SER A 63 2.28 8.29 1.78
CA SER A 63 1.78 7.84 3.07
C SER A 63 0.49 7.02 2.89
N CYS A 64 0.64 5.71 2.68
CA CYS A 64 -0.47 4.77 2.86
C CYS A 64 -0.64 4.55 4.38
N GLN A 65 -1.58 5.28 4.98
CA GLN A 65 -1.98 5.07 6.36
C GLN A 65 -3.07 3.99 6.45
N PHE A 66 -3.10 3.29 7.58
CA PHE A 66 -4.19 2.38 7.93
C PHE A 66 -5.45 3.19 8.27
N GLY A 67 -6.61 2.61 8.00
CA GLY A 67 -7.89 3.26 8.27
C GLY A 67 -8.37 4.16 7.13
N PHE A 68 -9.23 5.10 7.48
CA PHE A 68 -9.88 5.97 6.51
C PHE A 68 -8.99 7.13 6.09
N ASN A 69 -8.86 7.34 4.78
CA ASN A 69 -8.10 8.46 4.23
C ASN A 69 -9.03 9.67 4.00
N SER A 70 -8.80 10.76 4.73
CA SER A 70 -9.57 12.00 4.60
C SER A 70 -9.53 12.58 3.18
N LEU A 71 -8.38 12.46 2.49
CA LEU A 71 -8.23 12.95 1.11
C LEU A 71 -9.18 12.24 0.15
N ILE A 72 -9.42 10.94 0.37
CA ILE A 72 -10.39 10.16 -0.41
C ILE A 72 -11.79 10.71 -0.19
N PHE A 73 -12.18 10.94 1.06
CA PHE A 73 -13.51 11.47 1.37
C PHE A 73 -13.71 12.90 0.86
N ASP A 74 -12.69 13.75 0.89
CA ASP A 74 -12.74 15.09 0.33
C ASP A 74 -12.94 15.08 -1.19
N GLN A 75 -12.26 14.15 -1.88
CA GLN A 75 -12.46 13.95 -3.32
C GLN A 75 -13.86 13.41 -3.62
N MET A 76 -14.34 12.43 -2.85
CA MET A 76 -15.70 11.92 -2.96
C MET A 76 -16.73 13.03 -2.76
N LYS A 77 -16.56 13.88 -1.75
CA LYS A 77 -17.45 15.01 -1.48
C LYS A 77 -17.53 15.97 -2.65
N LYS A 78 -16.40 16.28 -3.30
CA LYS A 78 -16.36 17.11 -4.52
C LYS A 78 -17.08 16.46 -5.69
N GLU A 79 -16.89 15.17 -5.90
CA GLU A 79 -17.56 14.44 -6.99
C GLU A 79 -19.07 14.31 -6.75
N PHE A 80 -19.50 14.02 -5.51
CA PHE A 80 -20.92 13.95 -5.15
C PHE A 80 -21.61 15.30 -5.10
N ALA A 81 -20.88 16.41 -4.90
CA ALA A 81 -21.48 17.75 -4.94
C ALA A 81 -22.14 18.06 -6.30
N ARG A 82 -21.60 17.49 -7.39
CA ARG A 82 -22.08 17.70 -8.76
C ARG A 82 -23.23 16.76 -9.18
N LYS A 83 -23.53 15.73 -8.38
CA LYS A 83 -24.49 14.67 -8.73
C LYS A 83 -25.87 14.92 -8.12
N GLU A 84 -26.91 14.37 -8.73
CA GLU A 84 -28.27 14.39 -8.20
C GLU A 84 -28.45 13.36 -7.07
N LYS A 85 -29.53 13.48 -6.28
CA LYS A 85 -29.81 12.58 -5.14
C LYS A 85 -29.77 11.08 -5.47
N PRO A 86 -30.36 10.57 -6.57
CA PRO A 86 -30.28 9.13 -6.88
C PRO A 86 -28.83 8.67 -7.14
N ASP A 87 -28.01 9.53 -7.73
CA ASP A 87 -26.61 9.24 -8.07
C ASP A 87 -25.62 9.38 -6.90
N LYS A 88 -26.12 9.78 -5.71
CA LYS A 88 -25.36 9.83 -4.45
C LYS A 88 -25.47 8.55 -3.64
N GLN A 89 -26.27 7.59 -4.09
CA GLN A 89 -26.33 6.29 -3.43
C GLN A 89 -24.98 5.58 -3.56
N VAL A 90 -24.50 5.05 -2.45
CA VAL A 90 -23.27 4.26 -2.37
C VAL A 90 -23.56 2.96 -1.65
N MET A 91 -22.92 1.88 -2.11
CA MET A 91 -22.92 0.60 -1.42
C MET A 91 -21.57 0.43 -0.72
N ILE A 92 -21.60 0.09 0.56
CA ILE A 92 -20.42 -0.27 1.32
C ILE A 92 -20.36 -1.79 1.38
N LEU A 93 -19.27 -2.36 0.89
CA LEU A 93 -18.98 -3.79 0.97
C LEU A 93 -17.89 -3.99 2.01
N LEU A 94 -18.19 -4.84 2.99
CA LEU A 94 -17.25 -5.28 4.02
C LEU A 94 -16.95 -6.76 3.78
N ASP A 95 -15.68 -7.10 3.74
CA ASP A 95 -15.21 -8.48 3.63
C ASP A 95 -13.98 -8.67 4.51
N GLU A 96 -13.69 -9.91 4.88
CA GLU A 96 -12.56 -10.26 5.73
C GLU A 96 -11.63 -11.22 4.99
N MET A 97 -10.37 -10.85 4.88
CA MET A 97 -9.37 -11.65 4.19
C MET A 97 -8.38 -12.23 5.20
N LYS A 98 -8.25 -13.56 5.22
CA LYS A 98 -7.20 -14.24 6.00
C LYS A 98 -5.82 -13.78 5.51
N VAL A 99 -4.98 -13.36 6.43
CA VAL A 99 -3.58 -12.97 6.19
C VAL A 99 -2.63 -13.81 7.04
N LYS A 100 -1.38 -13.93 6.58
CA LYS A 100 -0.34 -14.57 7.38
C LYS A 100 -0.01 -13.68 8.58
N SER A 101 -0.19 -14.20 9.79
CA SER A 101 0.25 -13.54 11.01
C SER A 101 1.77 -13.40 11.01
N ALA A 102 2.26 -12.17 10.93
CA ALA A 102 3.68 -11.86 10.94
C ALA A 102 3.92 -10.45 11.48
N LEU A 103 4.99 -10.29 12.24
CA LEU A 103 5.45 -9.00 12.72
C LEU A 103 6.38 -8.37 11.67
N HIS A 104 6.08 -7.14 11.26
CA HIS A 104 6.88 -6.38 10.30
C HIS A 104 7.41 -5.10 10.95
N PHE A 105 8.71 -4.87 10.86
CA PHE A 105 9.33 -3.64 11.35
C PHE A 105 9.50 -2.63 10.21
N ASP A 106 8.79 -1.51 10.27
CA ASP A 106 8.98 -0.38 9.35
C ASP A 106 10.20 0.44 9.81
N LYS A 107 11.30 0.32 9.06
CA LYS A 107 12.56 1.02 9.35
C LYS A 107 12.45 2.54 9.20
N ILE A 108 11.46 3.05 8.47
CA ILE A 108 11.30 4.48 8.19
C ILE A 108 10.58 5.14 9.35
N LYS A 109 9.50 4.52 9.83
CA LYS A 109 8.73 5.01 10.99
C LYS A 109 9.29 4.53 12.32
N LEU A 110 10.16 3.53 12.31
CA LEU A 110 10.67 2.83 13.49
C LEU A 110 9.54 2.20 14.31
N GLU A 111 8.54 1.64 13.61
CA GLU A 111 7.33 1.07 14.21
C GLU A 111 7.20 -0.41 13.88
N PHE A 112 6.68 -1.18 14.84
CA PHE A 112 6.24 -2.56 14.60
C PHE A 112 4.79 -2.58 14.13
N HIS A 113 4.54 -3.37 13.09
CA HIS A 113 3.25 -3.62 12.47
C HIS A 113 2.92 -5.12 12.53
N GLY A 114 1.64 -5.46 12.60
CA GLY A 114 1.17 -6.86 12.61
C GLY A 114 0.39 -7.27 13.85
N PHE A 115 0.09 -6.33 14.75
CA PHE A 115 -0.81 -6.57 15.88
C PHE A 115 -2.27 -6.35 15.48
N VAL A 116 -3.19 -6.93 16.25
CA VAL A 116 -4.62 -6.63 16.15
C VAL A 116 -4.89 -5.21 16.60
N ASP A 117 -5.76 -4.51 15.88
CA ASP A 117 -6.20 -3.14 16.17
C ASP A 117 -7.70 -3.07 15.95
N PHE A 118 -8.46 -2.75 16.98
CA PHE A 118 -9.91 -2.53 16.91
C PHE A 118 -10.27 -1.05 17.13
N GLY A 119 -9.31 -0.13 16.99
CA GLY A 119 -9.47 1.28 17.30
C GLY A 119 -9.74 1.48 18.79
N GLU A 120 -10.81 2.19 19.11
CA GLU A 120 -11.22 2.52 20.49
C GLU A 120 -11.58 1.28 21.32
N TYR A 121 -11.97 0.17 20.67
CA TYR A 121 -12.34 -1.08 21.35
C TYR A 121 -11.16 -2.00 21.63
N THR A 122 -9.94 -1.57 21.29
CA THR A 122 -8.74 -2.39 21.43
C THR A 122 -8.44 -2.69 22.90
N GLU A 123 -8.56 -1.68 23.77
CA GLU A 123 -8.30 -1.81 25.21
C GLU A 123 -9.32 -2.75 25.85
N ASP A 124 -10.62 -2.52 25.61
CA ASP A 124 -11.72 -3.38 26.06
C ASP A 124 -11.54 -4.86 25.64
N TYR A 125 -11.03 -5.08 24.43
CA TYR A 125 -10.79 -6.42 23.91
C TYR A 125 -9.66 -7.13 24.67
N PHE A 126 -8.55 -6.42 24.92
CA PHE A 126 -7.41 -6.97 25.65
C PHE A 126 -7.69 -7.19 27.13
N GLU A 127 -8.50 -6.32 27.76
CA GLU A 127 -8.98 -6.52 29.13
C GLU A 127 -9.81 -7.80 29.25
N LYS A 128 -10.72 -8.05 28.30
CA LYS A 128 -11.59 -9.24 28.28
C LYS A 128 -10.84 -10.53 27.98
N THR A 129 -9.76 -10.48 27.20
CA THR A 129 -9.02 -11.68 26.76
C THR A 129 -7.75 -11.97 27.55
N SER A 130 -7.35 -11.08 28.49
CA SER A 130 -6.10 -11.19 29.28
C SER A 130 -4.82 -11.38 28.44
N LYS A 131 -4.88 -11.09 27.13
CA LYS A 131 -3.76 -11.18 26.19
C LYS A 131 -3.48 -9.78 25.67
N LYS A 132 -2.39 -9.15 26.12
CA LYS A 132 -2.03 -7.79 25.68
C LYS A 132 -1.52 -7.71 24.24
N GLU A 133 -1.11 -8.83 23.65
CA GLU A 133 -0.46 -8.86 22.35
C GLU A 133 -0.96 -10.05 21.52
N VAL A 134 -1.79 -9.75 20.52
CA VAL A 134 -2.28 -10.74 19.56
C VAL A 134 -1.89 -10.28 18.16
N LEU A 135 -1.30 -11.19 17.39
CA LEU A 135 -0.96 -10.92 15.99
C LEU A 135 -2.23 -10.93 15.13
N ALA A 136 -2.33 -9.98 14.21
CA ALA A 136 -3.41 -9.94 13.25
C ALA A 136 -3.27 -11.11 12.26
N ASP A 137 -4.35 -11.86 12.12
CA ASP A 137 -4.46 -13.01 11.21
C ASP A 137 -5.53 -12.79 10.13
N HIS A 138 -6.30 -11.72 10.21
CA HIS A 138 -7.25 -11.29 9.21
C HIS A 138 -7.14 -9.79 8.96
N ALA A 139 -7.53 -9.37 7.76
CA ALA A 139 -7.62 -7.98 7.36
C ALA A 139 -9.04 -7.70 6.87
N LEU A 140 -9.70 -6.70 7.47
CA LEU A 140 -10.95 -6.19 6.96
C LEU A 140 -10.71 -5.42 5.66
N VAL A 141 -11.62 -5.56 4.72
CA VAL A 141 -11.60 -4.85 3.45
C VAL A 141 -12.90 -4.10 3.35
N CYS A 142 -12.81 -2.77 3.26
CA CYS A 142 -13.95 -1.90 3.05
C CYS A 142 -13.90 -1.35 1.62
N SER A 143 -14.95 -1.59 0.83
CA SER A 143 -15.04 -1.07 -0.53
C SER A 143 -16.28 -0.21 -0.66
N LEU A 144 -16.10 1.01 -1.17
CA LEU A 144 -17.21 1.88 -1.53
C LEU A 144 -17.48 1.73 -3.04
N LEU A 145 -18.66 1.21 -3.36
CA LEU A 145 -19.16 1.09 -4.72
C LEU A 145 -20.17 2.19 -5.00
N VAL A 146 -19.91 2.99 -6.04
CA VAL A 146 -20.88 3.94 -6.58
C VAL A 146 -21.55 3.31 -7.80
N PRO A 147 -22.88 3.11 -7.81
CA PRO A 147 -23.57 2.40 -8.89
C PRO A 147 -23.36 3.02 -10.28
N LEU A 148 -23.20 4.36 -10.38
CA LEU A 148 -23.01 5.07 -11.66
C LEU A 148 -22.11 6.32 -11.50
N PRO A 149 -21.15 6.60 -12.42
CA PRO A 149 -20.52 5.72 -13.39
C PRO A 149 -19.21 5.11 -12.82
N HIS A 150 -19.18 3.78 -12.65
CA HIS A 150 -17.99 2.90 -12.59
C HIS A 150 -16.81 3.29 -11.67
N MET A 151 -17.00 4.13 -10.66
CA MET A 151 -15.93 4.43 -9.70
C MET A 151 -15.98 3.40 -8.57
N VAL A 152 -15.15 2.35 -8.69
CA VAL A 152 -14.80 1.49 -7.56
C VAL A 152 -13.62 2.15 -6.85
N GLN A 153 -13.86 2.74 -5.69
CA GLN A 153 -12.77 3.24 -4.86
C GLN A 153 -12.54 2.25 -3.72
N LEU A 154 -11.43 1.54 -3.82
CA LEU A 154 -10.98 0.61 -2.79
C LEU A 154 -10.48 1.42 -1.59
N VAL A 155 -11.07 1.21 -0.42
CA VAL A 155 -10.61 1.76 0.86
C VAL A 155 -10.17 0.59 1.73
N THR A 156 -8.99 0.05 1.45
CA THR A 156 -8.47 -1.08 2.24
C THR A 156 -8.15 -0.62 3.66
N ILE A 157 -8.90 -1.11 4.64
CA ILE A 157 -8.64 -0.88 6.07
C ILE A 157 -7.94 -2.12 6.62
N ARG A 158 -6.61 -2.18 6.52
CA ARG A 158 -5.90 -3.20 7.30
C ARG A 158 -5.85 -2.78 8.76
N TYR A 159 -6.33 -3.66 9.63
CA TYR A 159 -6.02 -3.59 11.05
C TYR A 159 -4.60 -4.10 11.26
N SER A 160 -3.68 -3.17 11.49
CA SER A 160 -2.33 -3.48 11.93
C SER A 160 -2.00 -2.50 13.03
N GLY A 161 -2.22 -2.92 14.27
CA GLY A 161 -1.91 -2.16 15.46
C GLY A 161 -0.44 -1.85 15.55
N LYS A 162 -0.15 -0.73 16.22
CA LYS A 162 1.19 -0.36 16.66
C LYS A 162 1.46 -1.01 18.00
N LEU A 163 2.72 -1.34 18.27
CA LEU A 163 3.12 -1.64 19.65
C LEU A 163 2.87 -0.35 20.48
N PRO A 164 2.11 -0.41 21.60
CA PRO A 164 1.97 0.74 22.47
C PRO A 164 3.35 1.15 22.98
N SER A 165 3.65 2.45 22.93
CA SER A 165 4.96 3.05 23.21
C SER A 165 5.39 2.98 24.68
N ASP A 166 4.80 2.11 25.48
CA ASP A 166 5.15 1.96 26.88
C ASP A 166 6.42 1.14 27.03
N ASN A 167 7.44 1.83 27.53
CA ASN A 167 8.77 1.33 27.80
C ASN A 167 8.73 0.09 28.71
N ASN A 168 9.58 -0.87 28.35
CA ASN A 168 9.86 -2.15 28.99
C ASN A 168 8.88 -3.26 28.66
N LEU A 169 9.24 -4.12 27.69
CA LEU A 169 8.94 -5.56 27.73
C LEU A 169 9.84 -6.32 26.75
N GLU A 170 10.36 -7.44 27.23
CA GLU A 170 11.36 -8.29 26.59
C GLU A 170 10.83 -8.92 25.29
N ILE A 171 11.64 -8.86 24.24
CA ILE A 171 11.38 -9.58 22.99
C ILE A 171 11.43 -11.09 23.31
N PRO A 172 10.35 -11.86 23.07
CA PRO A 172 10.43 -13.30 23.22
C PRO A 172 11.42 -13.85 22.19
N ASN A 173 12.56 -14.35 22.68
CA ASN A 173 13.55 -15.10 21.91
C ASN A 173 12.88 -16.37 21.35
N LYS A 174 12.22 -16.26 20.20
CA LYS A 174 11.95 -17.42 19.35
C LYS A 174 13.07 -17.50 18.34
N SER A 175 14.03 -18.36 18.70
CA SER A 175 15.22 -18.75 17.97
C SER A 175 15.04 -18.70 16.45
N LEU A 176 15.73 -17.74 15.82
CA LEU A 176 16.06 -17.78 14.39
C LEU A 176 17.16 -18.83 14.18
N THR A 177 16.80 -20.11 14.13
CA THR A 177 17.71 -21.13 13.57
C THR A 177 17.55 -21.13 12.06
N ALA A 178 18.43 -20.39 11.38
CA ALA A 178 18.70 -20.56 9.96
C ALA A 178 19.49 -21.86 9.79
N THR A 179 18.83 -22.94 9.37
CA THR A 179 19.52 -24.13 8.85
C THR A 179 20.17 -23.76 7.52
N ARG A 180 21.51 -23.76 7.49
CA ARG A 180 22.30 -23.71 6.25
C ARG A 180 22.42 -25.14 5.78
N ASP A 181 21.65 -25.50 4.77
CA ASP A 181 21.88 -26.74 4.03
C ASP A 181 23.13 -26.55 3.15
N SER A 182 24.21 -27.21 3.53
CA SER A 182 25.37 -27.45 2.69
C SER A 182 25.83 -28.88 2.91
N GLU A 183 25.33 -29.80 2.10
CA GLU A 183 25.95 -31.11 1.88
C GLU A 183 26.29 -31.21 0.39
N VAL A 184 27.59 -31.26 0.13
CA VAL A 184 28.22 -31.72 -1.12
C VAL A 184 28.52 -33.20 -0.90
N PRO A 185 28.13 -34.12 -1.79
CA PRO A 185 28.59 -35.50 -1.71
C PRO A 185 29.89 -35.68 -2.51
N ASP A 186 30.83 -36.39 -1.90
CA ASP A 186 31.97 -37.07 -2.54
C ASP A 186 31.50 -38.18 -3.50
#